data_AF-A0A422NLX7-F1
#
_entry.id   AF-A0A422NLX7-F1
#
_cell.length_a   1.000
_cell.length_b   1.000
_cell.length_c   1.000
_cell.angle_alpha   90.00
_cell.angle_beta   90.00
_cell.angle_gamma   90.00
#
_symmetry.space_group_name_H-M   'P 1'
#
loop_
_entity.id
_entity.type
_entity.pdbx_description
1 polymer ?
#
loop_
_entity_poly.entity_id
_entity_poly.type
_entity_poly.pdbx_seq_one_letter_code
_entity_poly.pdbx_strand_id
1 'polypeptide(L)'
;MAEFIALVPHHEQRPAPHGGTSNDNRHDRNSTWLPVNDETRPIFTSLSKIRLQVEALEALHLGQLVELRAEKRERVRDAVEKLCSECHFSREMIHMYNCTTQKLAEGIHDNPYPLNMAELRMRHNIAMFMEYQLMSWVRAVWEAQKVQEERLIDATARRVKARFGMTDAGGGEISNKGEMSVEHAREVARRLVVTGNEERLFLLARDELERVMCTRDAVLELERDMRDLLQLFSDLQLLVQGQHDQLTMIQQSLERSCQRVVVGAQHIQMSKKYAKPCCAVL
;
A
#
# COMPACT_ATOMS: atom_id res chain seq x y z
N MET A 1 -12.36 -13.64 -10.06
CA MET A 1 -12.90 -14.49 -8.98
C MET A 1 -13.71 -13.58 -8.07
N ALA A 2 -15.01 -13.52 -8.35
CA ALA A 2 -15.98 -12.68 -7.67
C ALA A 2 -16.76 -13.56 -6.72
N GLU A 3 -16.73 -13.23 -5.43
CA GLU A 3 -17.71 -13.54 -4.36
C GLU A 3 -17.01 -13.31 -3.02
N PHE A 4 -16.89 -12.05 -2.57
CA PHE A 4 -16.54 -11.75 -1.17
C PHE A 4 -16.95 -10.34 -0.73
N ILE A 5 -18.13 -9.89 -1.15
CA ILE A 5 -18.74 -8.63 -0.66
C ILE A 5 -20.14 -8.97 -0.16
N ALA A 6 -20.26 -9.44 1.08
CA ALA A 6 -21.54 -9.53 1.78
C ALA A 6 -21.36 -9.75 3.28
N LEU A 7 -20.64 -8.87 4.00
CA LEU A 7 -20.63 -8.87 5.47
C LEU A 7 -20.52 -7.44 6.06
N VAL A 8 -21.36 -6.52 5.57
CA VAL A 8 -21.62 -5.26 6.29
C VAL A 8 -23.14 -5.03 6.33
N PRO A 9 -23.79 -5.07 7.51
CA PRO A 9 -25.18 -4.68 7.60
C PRO A 9 -25.29 -3.15 7.53
N HIS A 10 -25.93 -2.66 6.47
CA HIS A 10 -26.44 -1.30 6.39
C HIS A 10 -27.63 -1.16 7.34
N HIS A 11 -27.49 -0.36 8.40
CA HIS A 11 -28.62 -0.03 9.26
C HIS A 11 -29.26 1.27 8.76
N GLU A 12 -30.38 1.12 8.05
CA GLU A 12 -31.31 2.22 7.79
C GLU A 12 -31.90 2.71 9.12
N GLN A 13 -31.87 4.03 9.31
CA GLN A 13 -32.52 4.74 10.40
C GLN A 13 -33.98 5.04 10.03
N ARG A 14 -34.93 4.63 10.88
CA ARG A 14 -36.20 5.35 11.08
C ARG A 14 -36.70 5.18 12.52
N PRO A 15 -37.37 6.19 13.13
CA PRO A 15 -37.46 6.29 14.59
C PRO A 15 -38.85 6.03 15.21
N ALA A 16 -38.79 5.79 16.54
CA ALA A 16 -39.80 5.99 17.62
C ALA A 16 -40.73 4.80 17.98
N PRO A 17 -41.35 4.75 19.20
CA PRO A 17 -41.13 5.50 20.45
C PRO A 17 -41.07 4.65 21.76
N HIS A 18 -40.62 5.31 22.85
CA HIS A 18 -40.94 5.15 24.29
C HIS A 18 -41.11 3.77 24.98
N GLY A 19 -40.29 3.59 26.03
CA GLY A 19 -40.79 3.34 27.39
C GLY A 19 -40.64 1.92 27.93
N GLY A 20 -39.79 1.75 28.95
CA GLY A 20 -39.81 0.54 29.78
C GLY A 20 -38.46 0.18 30.39
N THR A 21 -38.16 0.78 31.55
CA THR A 21 -37.13 0.34 32.49
C THR A 21 -37.35 -1.13 32.88
N SER A 22 -36.37 -2.00 32.63
CA SER A 22 -36.16 -3.17 33.47
C SER A 22 -34.68 -3.55 33.50
N ASN A 23 -34.14 -3.48 34.70
CA ASN A 23 -32.80 -3.83 35.09
C ASN A 23 -32.69 -5.36 35.08
N ASP A 24 -31.96 -5.93 34.14
CA ASP A 24 -31.61 -7.36 34.20
C ASP A 24 -30.17 -7.56 33.76
N ASN A 25 -29.33 -7.73 34.78
CA ASN A 25 -27.91 -8.01 34.72
C ASN A 25 -27.75 -9.47 34.26
N ARG A 26 -27.84 -9.72 32.95
CA ARG A 26 -27.47 -11.01 32.34
C ARG A 26 -26.29 -10.79 31.43
N HIS A 27 -25.18 -11.41 31.82
CA HIS A 27 -23.97 -11.56 31.03
C HIS A 27 -24.29 -11.81 29.57
N ASP A 28 -23.99 -10.82 28.75
CA ASP A 28 -24.09 -10.83 27.30
C ASP A 28 -22.98 -11.73 26.73
N ARG A 29 -23.14 -13.05 26.91
CA ARG A 29 -22.23 -14.10 26.45
C ARG A 29 -22.49 -14.50 24.99
N ASN A 30 -23.18 -13.67 24.21
CA ASN A 30 -23.61 -13.99 22.84
C ASN A 30 -23.13 -13.02 21.75
N SER A 31 -22.20 -12.11 22.04
CA SER A 31 -21.39 -11.54 20.96
C SER A 31 -20.30 -12.56 20.63
N THR A 32 -20.29 -13.07 19.41
CA THR A 32 -19.17 -13.77 18.79
C THR A 32 -18.00 -12.80 18.62
N TRP A 33 -17.46 -12.31 19.74
CA TRP A 33 -16.27 -11.47 19.79
C TRP A 33 -15.11 -12.39 19.44
N LEU A 34 -14.70 -12.39 18.18
CA LEU A 34 -13.43 -13.00 17.80
C LEU A 34 -12.33 -12.14 18.45
N PRO A 35 -11.45 -12.70 19.30
CA PRO A 35 -10.33 -11.97 19.93
C PRO A 35 -9.43 -11.24 18.92
N VAL A 36 -9.51 -11.65 17.66
CA VAL A 36 -8.83 -11.08 16.50
C VAL A 36 -9.20 -9.61 16.25
N ASN A 37 -10.37 -9.14 16.69
CA ASN A 37 -10.79 -7.75 16.43
C ASN A 37 -9.92 -6.71 17.13
N ASP A 38 -9.48 -6.94 18.36
CA ASP A 38 -8.64 -5.98 19.08
C ASP A 38 -7.21 -5.92 18.51
N GLU A 39 -6.65 -7.09 18.16
CA GLU A 39 -5.31 -7.20 17.58
C GLU A 39 -5.23 -6.59 16.16
N THR A 40 -6.30 -6.72 15.36
CA THR A 40 -6.30 -6.31 13.94
C THR A 40 -6.80 -4.89 13.69
N ARG A 41 -7.61 -4.33 14.59
CA ARG A 41 -8.12 -2.96 14.50
C ARG A 41 -7.04 -1.88 14.29
N PRO A 42 -5.92 -1.84 15.03
CA PRO A 42 -4.88 -0.84 14.79
C PRO A 42 -4.25 -0.99 13.39
N ILE A 43 -4.11 -2.22 12.89
CA ILE A 43 -3.56 -2.50 11.56
C ILE A 43 -4.51 -1.96 10.48
N PHE A 44 -5.79 -2.33 10.52
CA PHE A 44 -6.78 -1.84 9.55
C PHE A 44 -6.96 -0.31 9.59
N THR A 45 -6.80 0.29 10.76
CA THR A 45 -6.81 1.75 10.90
C THR A 45 -5.61 2.37 10.18
N SER A 46 -4.40 1.84 10.37
CA SER A 46 -3.20 2.32 9.67
C SER A 46 -3.29 2.08 8.15
N LEU A 47 -3.73 0.90 7.70
CA LEU A 47 -3.96 0.61 6.28
C LEU A 47 -4.96 1.60 5.63
N SER A 48 -6.02 1.97 6.35
CA SER A 48 -6.98 2.97 5.87
C SER A 48 -6.37 4.37 5.77
N LYS A 49 -5.49 4.74 6.73
CA LYS A 49 -4.74 6.01 6.67
C LYS A 49 -3.78 6.03 5.51
N ILE A 50 -3.05 4.94 5.27
CA ILE A 50 -2.12 4.82 4.14
C ILE A 50 -2.88 5.07 2.84
N ARG A 51 -4.01 4.38 2.61
CA ARG A 51 -4.85 4.60 1.43
C ARG A 51 -5.19 6.08 1.20
N LEU A 52 -5.71 6.76 2.24
CA LEU A 52 -6.07 8.17 2.15
C LEU A 52 -4.86 9.07 1.85
N GLN A 53 -3.70 8.74 2.39
CA GLN A 53 -2.46 9.48 2.14
C GLN A 53 -1.93 9.25 0.71
N VAL A 54 -2.05 8.03 0.16
CA VAL A 54 -1.72 7.74 -1.25
C VAL A 54 -2.62 8.55 -2.19
N GLU A 55 -3.93 8.59 -1.91
CA GLU A 55 -4.88 9.40 -2.68
C GLU A 55 -4.54 10.91 -2.60
N ALA A 56 -4.15 11.40 -1.42
CA ALA A 56 -3.77 12.80 -1.24
C ALA A 56 -2.43 13.16 -1.90
N LEU A 57 -1.52 12.20 -2.05
CA LEU A 57 -0.19 12.39 -2.63
C LEU A 57 -0.28 12.87 -4.09
N GLU A 58 -1.21 12.34 -4.87
CA GLU A 58 -1.40 12.77 -6.27
C GLU A 58 -1.75 14.27 -6.36
N ALA A 59 -2.60 14.77 -5.46
CA ALA A 59 -2.94 16.19 -5.42
C ALA A 59 -1.72 17.07 -5.05
N LEU A 60 -0.84 16.58 -4.16
CA LEU A 60 0.40 17.27 -3.82
C LEU A 60 1.39 17.30 -5.00
N HIS A 61 1.53 16.18 -5.71
CA HIS A 61 2.34 16.07 -6.92
C HIS A 61 1.89 17.04 -8.02
N LEU A 62 0.59 17.14 -8.27
CA LEU A 62 0.02 18.13 -9.20
C LEU A 62 0.29 19.56 -8.74
N GLY A 63 0.15 19.84 -7.44
CA GLY A 63 0.47 21.15 -6.86
C GLY A 63 1.93 21.56 -7.04
N GLN A 64 2.87 20.62 -6.88
CA GLN A 64 4.31 20.84 -7.09
C GLN A 64 4.65 21.15 -8.55
N LEU A 65 3.95 20.51 -9.51
CA LEU A 65 4.17 20.76 -10.94
C LEU A 65 3.77 22.18 -11.36
N VAL A 66 2.70 22.72 -10.77
CA VAL A 66 2.22 24.08 -11.05
C VAL A 66 3.13 25.11 -10.39
N GLU A 67 3.55 24.87 -9.15
CA GLU A 67 4.40 25.78 -8.38
C GLU A 67 5.66 25.07 -7.87
N LEU A 68 6.80 25.29 -8.54
CA LEU A 68 8.12 24.77 -8.16
C LEU A 68 8.74 25.49 -6.95
N ARG A 69 7.93 25.78 -5.93
CA ARG A 69 8.38 26.40 -4.67
C ARG A 69 8.92 25.34 -3.71
N ALA A 70 9.91 25.71 -2.91
CA ALA A 70 10.49 24.83 -1.90
C ALA A 70 9.42 24.26 -0.94
N GLU A 71 8.46 25.08 -0.53
CA GLU A 71 7.34 24.68 0.35
C GLU A 71 6.49 23.53 -0.23
N LYS A 72 6.29 23.50 -1.55
CA LYS A 72 5.50 22.43 -2.19
C LYS A 72 6.28 21.12 -2.24
N ARG A 73 7.59 21.20 -2.49
CA ARG A 73 8.49 20.04 -2.45
C ARG A 73 8.55 19.44 -1.05
N GLU A 74 8.69 20.30 -0.05
CA GLU A 74 8.68 19.90 1.36
C GLU A 74 7.38 19.19 1.74
N ARG A 75 6.21 19.71 1.33
CA ARG A 75 4.94 19.02 1.59
C ARG A 75 4.84 17.63 0.95
N VAL A 76 5.40 17.45 -0.25
CA VAL A 76 5.46 16.13 -0.90
C VAL A 76 6.36 15.21 -0.06
N ARG A 77 7.56 15.65 0.27
CA ARG A 77 8.52 14.89 1.08
C ARG A 77 7.92 14.49 2.45
N ASP A 78 7.33 15.42 3.17
CA ASP A 78 6.70 15.17 4.48
C ASP A 78 5.55 14.14 4.36
N ALA A 79 4.77 14.21 3.27
CA ALA A 79 3.70 13.25 3.02
C ALA A 79 4.24 11.85 2.75
N VAL A 80 5.36 11.74 2.03
CA VAL A 80 6.02 10.47 1.72
C VAL A 80 6.68 9.87 2.96
N GLU A 81 7.39 10.68 3.75
CA GLU A 81 7.98 10.23 5.02
C GLU A 81 6.89 9.70 5.96
N LYS A 82 5.76 10.41 6.04
CA LYS A 82 4.60 9.96 6.82
C LYS A 82 4.02 8.64 6.30
N LEU A 83 3.86 8.50 4.97
CA LEU A 83 3.44 7.26 4.33
C LEU A 83 4.38 6.11 4.68
N CYS A 84 5.69 6.32 4.58
CA CYS A 84 6.71 5.32 4.92
C CYS A 84 6.59 4.91 6.39
N SER A 85 6.45 5.88 7.31
CA SER A 85 6.30 5.61 8.74
C SER A 85 5.04 4.77 9.07
N GLU A 86 3.90 5.07 8.45
CA GLU A 86 2.65 4.32 8.62
C GLU A 86 2.77 2.91 8.00
N CYS A 87 3.47 2.77 6.87
CA CYS A 87 3.75 1.46 6.28
C CYS A 87 4.64 0.59 7.19
N HIS A 88 5.70 1.17 7.77
CA HIS A 88 6.55 0.47 8.74
C HIS A 88 5.76 0.06 9.98
N PHE A 89 4.92 0.95 10.50
CA PHE A 89 4.03 0.63 11.62
C PHE A 89 3.11 -0.55 11.28
N SER A 90 2.44 -0.51 10.11
CA SER A 90 1.57 -1.60 9.65
C SER A 90 2.34 -2.91 9.53
N ARG A 91 3.54 -2.90 8.93
CA ARG A 91 4.41 -4.07 8.80
C ARG A 91 4.72 -4.68 10.16
N GLU A 92 5.15 -3.86 11.11
CA GLU A 92 5.54 -4.32 12.44
C GLU A 92 4.36 -4.94 13.19
N MET A 93 3.19 -4.31 13.11
CA MET A 93 1.99 -4.83 13.75
C MET A 93 1.51 -6.15 13.11
N ILE A 94 1.62 -6.29 11.78
CA ILE A 94 1.35 -7.56 11.10
C ILE A 94 2.34 -8.64 11.56
N HIS A 95 3.63 -8.32 11.63
CA HIS A 95 4.65 -9.25 12.13
C HIS A 95 4.35 -9.69 13.57
N MET A 96 4.00 -8.76 14.46
CA MET A 96 3.59 -9.08 15.83
C MET A 96 2.36 -9.99 15.88
N TYR A 97 1.37 -9.74 15.03
CA TYR A 97 0.17 -10.57 14.90
C TYR A 97 0.52 -12.00 14.46
N ASN A 98 1.45 -12.16 13.52
CA ASN A 98 1.96 -13.45 13.07
C ASN A 98 2.70 -14.19 14.19
N CYS A 99 3.62 -13.52 14.89
CA CYS A 99 4.32 -14.11 16.03
C CYS A 99 3.36 -14.56 17.13
N THR A 100 2.32 -13.77 17.40
CA THR A 100 1.28 -14.12 18.39
C THR A 100 0.49 -15.35 17.93
N THR A 101 0.09 -15.37 16.66
CA THR A 101 -0.61 -16.50 16.05
C THR A 101 0.23 -17.78 16.10
N GLN A 102 1.54 -17.69 15.87
CA GLN A 102 2.45 -18.83 15.95
C GLN A 102 2.60 -19.35 17.39
N LYS A 103 2.83 -18.48 18.37
CA LYS A 103 2.93 -18.90 19.78
C LYS A 103 1.63 -19.54 20.30
N LEU A 104 0.47 -19.03 19.85
CA LEU A 104 -0.85 -19.61 20.14
C LEU A 104 -1.06 -20.97 19.46
N ALA A 105 -0.45 -21.22 18.31
CA ALA A 105 -0.48 -22.52 17.64
C ALA A 105 0.40 -23.56 18.35
N GLU A 106 1.58 -23.13 18.84
CA GLU A 106 2.55 -23.98 19.53
C GLU A 106 2.16 -24.25 21.00
N GLY A 107 1.17 -23.52 21.54
CA GLY A 107 0.72 -23.67 22.92
C GLY A 107 1.72 -23.13 23.96
N ILE A 108 2.59 -22.19 23.56
CA ILE A 108 3.68 -21.64 24.40
C ILE A 108 3.17 -20.56 25.37
N HIS A 109 1.87 -20.58 25.72
CA HIS A 109 1.24 -19.60 26.61
C HIS A 109 0.60 -20.26 27.82
N ASP A 110 0.30 -19.48 28.87
CA ASP A 110 -0.47 -19.91 30.05
C ASP A 110 -1.91 -20.38 29.73
N ASN A 111 -2.30 -20.42 28.45
CA ASN A 111 -3.61 -20.84 28.00
C ASN A 111 -3.64 -22.37 27.80
N PRO A 112 -4.43 -23.12 28.58
CA PRO A 112 -4.40 -24.59 28.58
C PRO A 112 -4.94 -25.26 27.30
N TYR A 113 -5.42 -24.47 26.32
CA TYR A 113 -5.94 -24.99 25.06
C TYR A 113 -5.29 -24.28 23.87
N PRO A 114 -4.54 -24.98 23.00
CA PRO A 114 -4.04 -24.40 21.76
C PRO A 114 -5.21 -24.02 20.85
N LEU A 115 -4.97 -23.05 19.95
CA LEU A 115 -5.99 -22.63 18.99
C LEU A 115 -6.54 -23.83 18.21
N ASN A 116 -7.85 -23.84 18.00
CA ASN A 116 -8.43 -24.81 17.07
C ASN A 116 -7.97 -24.49 15.63
N MET A 117 -7.99 -25.50 14.76
CA MET A 117 -7.50 -25.38 13.39
C MET A 117 -8.24 -24.32 12.55
N ALA A 118 -9.54 -24.12 12.81
CA ALA A 118 -10.34 -23.14 12.08
C ALA A 118 -9.93 -21.70 12.45
N GLU A 119 -9.71 -21.44 13.74
CA GLU A 119 -9.23 -20.15 14.24
C GLU A 119 -7.81 -19.85 13.77
N LEU A 120 -6.92 -20.85 13.80
CA LEU A 120 -5.55 -20.72 13.30
C LEU A 120 -5.52 -20.33 11.81
N ARG A 121 -6.34 -21.00 10.98
CA ARG A 121 -6.48 -20.68 9.55
C ARG A 121 -7.05 -19.29 9.33
N MET A 122 -8.07 -18.91 10.11
CA MET A 122 -8.68 -17.58 10.03
C MET A 122 -7.65 -16.49 10.34
N ARG A 123 -6.83 -16.66 11.38
CA ARG A 123 -5.75 -15.73 11.72
C ARG A 123 -4.75 -15.59 10.56
N HIS A 124 -4.26 -16.70 9.99
CA HIS A 124 -3.35 -16.65 8.84
C HIS A 124 -3.98 -15.97 7.61
N ASN A 125 -5.25 -16.26 7.30
CA ASN A 125 -5.94 -15.62 6.18
C ASN A 125 -6.06 -14.09 6.37
N ILE A 126 -6.33 -13.64 7.60
CA ILE A 126 -6.43 -12.22 7.92
C ILE A 126 -5.05 -11.54 7.78
N ALA A 127 -3.99 -12.20 8.24
CA ALA A 127 -2.63 -11.69 8.08
C ALA A 127 -2.23 -11.57 6.60
N MET A 128 -2.47 -12.61 5.79
CA MET A 128 -2.25 -12.60 4.34
C MET A 128 -3.00 -11.43 3.67
N PHE A 129 -4.24 -11.17 4.08
CA PHE A 129 -5.02 -10.06 3.55
C PHE A 129 -4.41 -8.70 3.90
N MET A 130 -3.97 -8.50 5.15
CA MET A 130 -3.33 -7.26 5.59
C MET A 130 -2.00 -7.02 4.87
N GLU A 131 -1.20 -8.06 4.66
CA GLU A 131 0.06 -7.99 3.90
C GLU A 131 -0.17 -7.64 2.43
N TYR A 132 -1.15 -8.30 1.81
CA TYR A 132 -1.52 -8.00 0.43
C TYR A 132 -1.94 -6.53 0.26
N GLN A 133 -2.77 -6.03 1.17
CA GLN A 133 -3.19 -4.62 1.18
C GLN A 133 -1.98 -3.69 1.33
N LEU A 134 -1.11 -3.94 2.31
CA LEU A 134 0.09 -3.13 2.52
C LEU A 134 0.99 -3.12 1.29
N MET A 135 1.26 -4.29 0.71
CA MET A 135 2.05 -4.44 -0.52
C MET A 135 1.45 -3.65 -1.69
N SER A 136 0.13 -3.71 -1.84
CA SER A 136 -0.59 -2.96 -2.88
C SER A 136 -0.42 -1.45 -2.71
N TRP A 137 -0.50 -0.94 -1.48
CA TRP A 137 -0.34 0.49 -1.22
C TRP A 137 1.10 0.96 -1.41
N VAL A 138 2.09 0.18 -0.98
CA VAL A 138 3.51 0.50 -1.23
C VAL A 138 3.79 0.55 -2.74
N ARG A 139 3.17 -0.32 -3.56
CA ARG A 139 3.23 -0.21 -5.04
C ARG A 139 2.61 1.06 -5.55
N ALA A 140 1.42 1.41 -5.08
CA ALA A 140 0.76 2.62 -5.52
C ALA A 140 1.61 3.88 -5.21
N VAL A 141 2.26 3.94 -4.03
CA VAL A 141 3.18 5.04 -3.71
C VAL A 141 4.37 5.06 -4.67
N TRP A 142 5.03 3.91 -4.88
CA TRP A 142 6.17 3.81 -5.80
C TRP A 142 5.81 4.26 -7.22
N GLU A 143 4.69 3.77 -7.76
CA GLU A 143 4.19 4.14 -9.08
C GLU A 143 3.86 5.63 -9.16
N ALA A 144 3.25 6.20 -8.13
CA ALA A 144 2.98 7.63 -8.06
C ALA A 144 4.28 8.46 -8.09
N GLN A 145 5.31 8.07 -7.33
CA GLN A 145 6.61 8.76 -7.36
C GLN A 145 7.28 8.65 -8.74
N LYS A 146 7.27 7.45 -9.34
CA LYS A 146 7.87 7.24 -10.66
C LYS A 146 7.17 8.08 -11.74
N VAL A 147 5.84 8.14 -11.70
CA VAL A 147 5.06 9.00 -12.60
C VAL A 147 5.39 10.48 -12.38
N GLN A 148 5.58 10.91 -11.13
CA GLN A 148 5.91 12.30 -10.83
C GLN A 148 7.32 12.68 -11.31
N GLU A 149 8.29 11.77 -11.17
CA GLU A 149 9.64 11.94 -11.70
C GLU A 149 9.60 12.24 -13.21
N GLU A 150 8.91 11.39 -13.98
CA GLU A 150 8.73 11.59 -15.42
C GLU A 150 8.02 12.90 -15.75
N ARG A 151 6.96 13.26 -14.99
CA ARG A 151 6.23 14.53 -15.18
C ARG A 151 7.13 15.75 -14.96
N LEU A 152 8.03 15.71 -13.97
CA LEU A 152 8.98 16.79 -13.70
C LEU A 152 10.03 16.92 -14.81
N ILE A 153 10.53 15.79 -15.31
CA ILE A 153 11.45 15.74 -16.45
C ILE A 153 10.77 16.31 -17.69
N ASP A 154 9.57 15.85 -18.03
CA ASP A 154 8.80 16.32 -19.19
C ASP A 154 8.42 17.79 -19.12
N ALA A 155 8.01 18.28 -17.94
CA ALA A 155 7.72 19.69 -17.72
C ALA A 155 8.99 20.54 -17.95
N THR A 156 10.14 20.05 -17.51
CA THR A 156 11.43 20.74 -17.71
C THR A 156 11.85 20.70 -19.18
N ALA A 157 11.76 19.55 -19.84
CA ALA A 157 12.08 19.40 -21.26
C ALA A 157 11.23 20.35 -22.12
N ARG A 158 9.92 20.44 -21.85
CA ARG A 158 9.01 21.36 -22.55
C ARG A 158 9.38 22.83 -22.32
N ARG A 159 9.72 23.23 -21.09
CA ARG A 159 10.14 24.61 -20.80
C ARG A 159 11.46 24.97 -21.50
N VAL A 160 12.45 24.07 -21.45
CA VAL A 160 13.74 24.26 -22.13
C VAL A 160 13.52 24.36 -23.64
N LYS A 161 12.72 23.47 -24.24
CA LYS A 161 12.36 23.55 -25.67
C LYS A 161 11.61 24.84 -25.99
N ALA A 162 10.68 25.30 -25.16
CA ALA A 162 9.94 26.54 -25.41
C ALA A 162 10.84 27.80 -25.34
N ARG A 163 11.87 27.80 -24.48
CA ARG A 163 12.76 28.95 -24.31
C ARG A 163 13.97 28.96 -25.22
N PHE A 164 14.52 27.79 -25.52
CA PHE A 164 15.79 27.63 -26.25
C PHE A 164 15.67 26.76 -27.50
N GLY A 165 14.49 26.18 -27.77
CA GLY A 165 14.24 25.39 -28.97
C GLY A 165 14.27 26.25 -30.23
N MET A 166 14.74 25.65 -31.32
CA MET A 166 14.87 26.30 -32.61
C MET A 166 13.52 26.27 -33.33
N THR A 167 13.00 27.44 -33.71
CA THR A 167 11.91 27.56 -34.70
C THR A 167 12.51 28.07 -36.00
N ASP A 168 12.45 27.26 -37.06
CA ASP A 168 12.75 27.74 -38.40
C ASP A 168 11.76 28.85 -38.81
N ALA A 169 12.21 29.76 -39.68
CA ALA A 169 11.39 30.83 -40.26
C ALA A 169 10.14 30.32 -41.04
N GLY A 170 10.00 29.00 -41.24
CA GLY A 170 8.84 28.35 -41.85
C GLY A 170 7.94 27.57 -40.89
N GLY A 171 8.16 27.63 -39.57
CA GLY A 171 7.30 26.95 -38.58
C GLY A 171 7.42 25.42 -38.54
N GLY A 172 8.46 24.85 -39.15
CA GLY A 172 8.78 23.43 -39.04
C GLY A 172 9.55 23.12 -37.75
N GLU A 173 9.15 22.07 -37.03
CA GLU A 173 9.94 21.54 -35.91
C GLU A 173 11.25 20.94 -36.46
N ILE A 174 12.38 21.58 -36.21
CA ILE A 174 13.68 20.95 -36.42
C ILE A 174 13.81 19.84 -35.38
N SER A 175 13.92 18.60 -35.86
CA SER A 175 14.27 17.46 -35.01
C SER A 175 15.64 17.73 -34.39
N ASN A 176 15.65 18.02 -33.08
CA ASN A 176 16.81 18.37 -32.29
C ASN A 176 17.85 17.23 -32.29
N LYS A 177 18.80 17.29 -33.23
CA LYS A 177 20.10 16.60 -33.12
C LYS A 177 21.14 17.56 -32.55
N GLY A 178 20.89 18.17 -31.38
CA GLY A 178 21.90 18.76 -30.47
C GLY A 178 22.94 19.79 -30.98
N GLU A 179 23.03 20.07 -32.27
CA GLU A 179 24.07 20.87 -32.88
C GLU A 179 23.44 22.10 -33.51
N MET A 180 23.53 23.22 -32.79
CA MET A 180 23.37 24.52 -33.41
C MET A 180 24.51 24.68 -34.43
N SER A 181 24.18 24.73 -35.73
CA SER A 181 25.18 25.04 -36.76
C SER A 181 25.92 26.33 -36.39
N VAL A 182 27.22 26.35 -36.63
CA VAL A 182 28.10 27.51 -36.38
C VAL A 182 27.61 28.74 -37.13
N GLU A 183 26.98 28.58 -38.31
CA GLU A 183 26.38 29.69 -39.04
C GLU A 183 25.18 30.29 -38.31
N HIS A 184 24.29 29.45 -37.77
CA HIS A 184 23.10 29.89 -37.03
C HIS A 184 23.46 30.51 -35.68
N ALA A 185 24.46 29.95 -34.99
CA ALA A 185 25.02 30.52 -33.77
C ALA A 185 25.54 31.95 -34.01
N ARG A 186 26.24 32.16 -35.12
CA ARG A 186 26.74 33.48 -35.52
C ARG A 186 25.62 34.44 -35.89
N GLU A 187 24.56 33.98 -36.55
CA GLU A 187 23.40 34.81 -36.90
C GLU A 187 22.64 35.26 -35.63
N VAL A 188 22.40 34.34 -34.69
CA VAL A 188 21.79 34.67 -33.39
C VAL A 188 22.67 35.63 -32.60
N ALA A 189 23.99 35.40 -32.56
CA ALA A 189 24.93 36.30 -31.89
C ALA A 189 24.94 37.70 -32.53
N ARG A 190 24.92 37.81 -33.87
CA ARG A 190 24.83 39.10 -34.56
C ARG A 190 23.54 39.83 -34.18
N ARG A 191 22.39 39.15 -34.17
CA ARG A 191 21.11 39.76 -33.77
C ARG A 191 21.11 40.22 -32.32
N LEU A 192 21.75 39.48 -31.42
CA LEU A 192 21.88 39.87 -30.02
C LEU A 192 22.74 41.12 -29.84
N VAL A 193 23.91 41.15 -30.49
CA VAL A 193 24.83 42.28 -30.48
C VAL A 193 24.17 43.53 -31.09
N VAL A 194 23.43 43.38 -32.19
CA VAL A 194 22.76 44.49 -32.88
C VAL A 194 21.57 45.03 -32.08
N THR A 195 20.83 44.17 -31.38
CA THR A 195 19.65 44.58 -30.61
C THR A 195 19.97 45.05 -29.19
N GLY A 196 21.19 44.80 -28.68
CA GLY A 196 21.60 45.16 -27.32
C GLY A 196 20.86 44.38 -26.22
N ASN A 197 20.18 43.29 -26.56
CA ASN A 197 19.34 42.50 -25.63
C ASN A 197 20.11 41.40 -24.88
N GLU A 198 21.44 41.48 -24.82
CA GLU A 198 22.31 40.47 -24.23
C GLU A 198 22.00 40.24 -22.74
N GLU A 199 21.84 41.33 -21.98
CA GLU A 199 21.50 41.25 -20.54
C GLU A 199 20.17 40.53 -20.30
N ARG A 200 19.16 40.81 -21.12
CA ARG A 200 17.85 40.16 -21.02
C ARG A 200 17.94 38.67 -21.31
N LEU A 201 18.74 38.27 -22.31
CA LEU A 201 18.93 36.86 -22.63
C LEU A 201 19.71 36.14 -21.52
N PHE A 202 20.73 36.78 -20.96
CA PHE A 202 21.47 36.25 -19.81
C PHE A 202 20.57 36.06 -18.59
N LEU A 203 19.71 37.04 -18.26
CA LEU A 203 18.74 36.92 -17.17
C LEU A 203 17.77 35.76 -17.42
N LEU A 204 17.23 35.62 -18.63
CA LEU A 204 16.34 34.51 -18.99
C LEU A 204 17.02 33.14 -18.89
N ALA A 205 18.29 33.06 -19.28
CA ALA A 205 19.09 31.84 -19.21
C ALA A 205 19.40 31.46 -17.75
N ARG A 206 19.80 32.43 -16.93
CA ARG A 206 20.03 32.25 -15.50
C ARG A 206 18.75 31.79 -14.78
N ASP A 207 17.64 32.45 -15.05
CA ASP A 207 16.34 32.13 -14.44
C ASP A 207 15.82 30.75 -14.86
N GLU A 208 16.25 30.20 -16.01
CA GLU A 208 15.95 28.79 -16.34
C GLU A 208 16.92 27.81 -15.72
N LEU A 209 18.21 28.14 -15.65
CA LEU A 209 19.18 27.31 -14.95
C LEU A 209 18.74 27.07 -13.50
N GLU A 210 18.27 28.12 -12.82
CA GLU A 210 17.75 28.01 -11.45
C GLU A 210 16.54 27.06 -11.35
N ARG A 211 15.59 27.12 -12.30
CA ARG A 211 14.43 26.21 -12.33
C ARG A 211 14.82 24.76 -12.63
N VAL A 212 15.79 24.55 -13.52
CA VAL A 212 16.34 23.23 -13.82
C VAL A 212 17.02 22.66 -12.58
N MET A 213 17.82 23.47 -11.87
CA MET A 213 18.44 23.05 -10.60
C MET A 213 17.39 22.68 -9.55
N CYS A 214 16.34 23.49 -9.37
CA CYS A 214 15.24 23.17 -8.47
C CYS A 214 14.54 21.85 -8.83
N THR A 215 14.41 21.55 -10.12
CA THR A 215 13.79 20.30 -10.58
C THR A 215 14.71 19.11 -10.36
N ARG A 216 16.01 19.26 -10.63
CA ARG A 216 17.04 18.25 -10.31
C ARG A 216 16.98 17.88 -8.83
N ASP A 217 16.95 18.87 -7.95
CA ASP A 217 16.92 18.63 -6.51
C ASP A 217 15.64 17.88 -6.10
N ALA A 218 14.49 18.23 -6.69
CA ALA A 218 13.23 17.50 -6.47
C ALA A 218 13.31 16.04 -6.94
N VAL A 219 13.93 15.77 -8.10
CA VAL A 219 14.12 14.40 -8.61
C VAL A 219 15.06 13.60 -7.71
N LEU A 220 16.16 14.20 -7.22
CA LEU A 220 17.07 13.54 -6.29
C LEU A 220 16.40 13.19 -4.95
N GLU A 221 15.46 14.02 -4.49
CA GLU A 221 14.61 13.71 -3.34
C GLU A 221 13.70 12.52 -3.63
N LEU A 222 12.99 12.52 -4.77
CA LEU A 222 12.15 11.40 -5.20
C LEU A 222 12.92 10.08 -5.27
N GLU A 223 14.13 10.08 -5.82
CA GLU A 223 14.98 8.89 -5.91
C GLU A 223 15.44 8.36 -4.54
N ARG A 224 15.56 9.23 -3.53
CA ARG A 224 15.84 8.80 -2.15
C ARG A 224 14.62 8.12 -1.56
N ASP A 225 13.47 8.77 -1.65
CA ASP A 225 12.20 8.26 -1.14
C ASP A 225 11.85 6.90 -1.78
N MET A 226 12.08 6.77 -3.08
CA MET A 226 11.92 5.51 -3.79
C MET A 226 12.85 4.43 -3.22
N ARG A 227 14.13 4.70 -2.99
CA ARG A 227 15.03 3.70 -2.39
C ARG A 227 14.54 3.19 -1.03
N ASP A 228 13.96 4.05 -0.21
CA ASP A 228 13.38 3.65 1.08
C ASP A 228 12.14 2.75 0.88
N LEU A 229 11.28 3.07 -0.09
CA LEU A 229 10.16 2.21 -0.49
C LEU A 229 10.63 0.85 -1.02
N LEU A 230 11.76 0.79 -1.73
CA LEU A 230 12.32 -0.48 -2.22
C LEU A 230 12.82 -1.38 -1.08
N GLN A 231 13.40 -0.78 -0.03
CA GLN A 231 13.76 -1.52 1.17
C GLN A 231 12.51 -2.10 1.84
N LEU A 232 11.47 -1.29 2.00
CA LEU A 232 10.18 -1.73 2.54
C LEU A 232 9.55 -2.84 1.69
N PHE A 233 9.64 -2.77 0.37
CA PHE A 233 9.22 -3.84 -0.54
C PHE A 233 9.92 -5.18 -0.26
N SER A 234 11.23 -5.11 -0.10
CA SER A 234 12.07 -6.28 0.13
C SER A 234 11.71 -6.95 1.46
N ASP A 235 11.52 -6.14 2.51
CA ASP A 235 11.07 -6.60 3.82
C ASP A 235 9.69 -7.28 3.75
N LEU A 236 8.74 -6.69 3.03
CA LEU A 236 7.39 -7.24 2.88
C LEU A 236 7.38 -8.54 2.06
N GLN A 237 8.26 -8.67 1.08
CA GLN A 237 8.36 -9.89 0.28
C GLN A 237 8.82 -11.08 1.13
N LEU A 238 9.78 -10.87 2.04
CA LEU A 238 10.21 -11.89 2.99
C LEU A 238 9.08 -12.33 3.91
N LEU A 239 8.28 -11.37 4.39
CA LEU A 239 7.14 -11.64 5.26
C LEU A 239 6.08 -12.50 4.56
N VAL A 240 5.71 -12.14 3.33
CA VAL A 240 4.75 -12.90 2.50
C VAL A 240 5.23 -14.32 2.20
N GLN A 241 6.53 -14.49 1.93
CA GLN A 241 7.11 -15.81 1.67
C GLN A 241 7.00 -16.71 2.91
N GLY A 242 7.30 -16.18 4.09
CA GLY A 242 7.13 -16.92 5.35
C GLY A 242 5.67 -17.35 5.61
N GLN A 243 4.70 -16.51 5.26
CA GLN A 243 3.28 -16.85 5.42
C GLN A 243 2.80 -17.97 4.48
N HIS A 244 3.27 -17.97 3.23
CA HIS A 244 2.87 -18.98 2.25
C HIS A 244 3.23 -20.40 2.72
N ASP A 245 4.43 -20.55 3.29
CA ASP A 245 4.91 -21.82 3.83
C ASP A 245 4.05 -22.30 5.01
N GLN A 246 3.68 -21.37 5.92
CA GLN A 246 2.80 -21.66 7.06
C GLN A 246 1.39 -22.11 6.64
N LEU A 247 0.78 -21.40 5.68
CA LEU A 247 -0.56 -21.76 5.17
C LEU A 247 -0.55 -23.15 4.53
N THR A 248 0.52 -23.47 3.79
CA THR A 248 0.70 -24.79 3.16
C THR A 248 0.77 -25.90 4.21
N MET A 249 1.50 -25.69 5.31
CA MET A 249 1.55 -26.65 6.42
C MET A 249 0.18 -26.84 7.08
N ILE A 250 -0.57 -25.75 7.29
CA ILE A 250 -1.92 -25.79 7.85
C ILE A 250 -2.86 -26.59 6.95
N GLN A 251 -2.81 -26.36 5.64
CA GLN A 251 -3.63 -27.10 4.67
C GLN A 251 -3.33 -28.60 4.71
N GLN A 252 -2.05 -28.99 4.71
CA GLN A 252 -1.67 -30.41 4.84
C GLN A 252 -2.14 -31.03 6.16
N SER A 253 -2.08 -30.27 7.27
CA SER A 253 -2.56 -30.73 8.58
C SER A 253 -4.08 -30.94 8.58
N LEU A 254 -4.82 -30.04 7.94
CA LEU A 254 -6.27 -30.15 7.75
C LEU A 254 -6.62 -31.39 6.91
N GLU A 255 -5.96 -31.60 5.78
CA GLU A 255 -6.19 -32.77 4.92
C GLU A 255 -6.02 -34.08 5.70
N ARG A 256 -4.94 -34.20 6.49
CA ARG A 256 -4.72 -35.34 7.39
C ARG A 256 -5.80 -35.45 8.48
N SER A 257 -6.28 -34.33 9.00
CA SER A 257 -7.37 -34.30 9.98
C SER A 257 -8.69 -34.79 9.38
N CYS A 258 -9.06 -34.30 8.20
CA CYS A 258 -10.23 -34.74 7.45
C CYS A 258 -10.17 -36.23 7.14
N GLN A 259 -9.02 -36.75 6.69
CA GLN A 259 -8.82 -38.19 6.47
C GLN A 259 -9.07 -38.99 7.75
N ARG A 260 -8.54 -38.54 8.89
CA ARG A 260 -8.77 -39.20 10.19
C ARG A 260 -10.23 -39.18 10.61
N VAL A 261 -10.95 -38.08 10.40
CA VAL A 261 -12.40 -37.99 10.67
C VAL A 261 -13.19 -38.96 9.78
N VAL A 262 -12.86 -39.05 8.50
CA VAL A 262 -13.51 -39.98 7.57
C VAL A 262 -13.28 -41.44 8.00
N VAL A 263 -12.04 -41.81 8.31
CA VAL A 263 -11.70 -43.15 8.82
C VAL A 263 -12.42 -43.42 10.15
N GLY A 264 -12.43 -42.47 11.07
CA GLY A 264 -13.16 -42.57 12.34
C GLY A 264 -14.67 -42.75 12.13
N ALA A 265 -15.29 -42.01 11.21
CA ALA A 265 -16.69 -42.15 10.86
C ALA A 265 -17.00 -43.54 10.27
N GLN A 266 -16.11 -44.08 9.42
CA GLN A 266 -16.21 -45.44 8.91
C GLN A 266 -16.13 -46.48 10.03
N HIS A 267 -15.18 -46.33 10.96
CA HIS A 267 -15.08 -47.22 12.13
C HIS A 267 -16.32 -47.16 13.02
N ILE A 268 -16.88 -45.97 13.26
CA ILE A 268 -18.13 -45.81 14.02
C ILE A 268 -19.29 -46.50 13.29
N GLN A 269 -19.37 -46.34 11.97
CA GLN A 269 -20.41 -46.98 11.17
C GLN A 269 -20.28 -48.51 11.16
N MET A 270 -19.06 -49.04 11.08
CA MET A 270 -18.80 -50.48 11.24
C MET A 270 -19.18 -50.94 12.65
N SER A 271 -18.73 -50.23 13.69
CA SER A 271 -19.05 -50.55 15.10
C SER A 271 -20.57 -50.59 15.35
N LYS A 272 -21.34 -49.65 14.79
CA LYS A 272 -22.80 -49.67 14.84
C LYS A 272 -23.43 -50.91 14.18
N LYS A 273 -22.82 -51.44 13.11
CA LYS A 273 -23.28 -52.69 12.46
C LYS A 273 -22.97 -53.93 13.29
N TYR A 274 -21.88 -53.90 14.08
CA TYR A 274 -21.47 -55.00 14.95
C TYR A 274 -21.98 -54.87 16.39
N ALA A 275 -22.66 -53.78 16.73
CA ALA A 275 -23.34 -53.62 18.01
C ALA A 275 -24.49 -54.64 18.12
N LYS A 276 -24.21 -55.77 18.79
CA LYS A 276 -25.26 -56.70 19.20
C LYS A 276 -26.21 -55.97 20.15
N PRO A 277 -27.54 -56.21 20.09
CA PRO A 277 -28.44 -55.76 21.14
C PRO A 277 -27.95 -56.37 22.45
N CYS A 278 -27.33 -55.56 23.31
CA CYS A 278 -27.04 -55.99 24.67
C CYS A 278 -28.37 -56.30 25.33
N CYS A 279 -28.43 -57.49 25.92
CA CYS A 279 -29.60 -58.11 26.52
C CYS A 279 -30.46 -57.08 27.26
N ALA A 280 -31.76 -57.05 26.93
CA ALA A 280 -32.77 -56.60 27.87
C ALA A 280 -32.66 -57.52 29.08
N VAL A 281 -32.06 -57.02 30.16
CA VAL A 281 -32.21 -57.64 31.48
C VAL A 281 -33.64 -57.32 31.89
N LEU A 282 -34.49 -58.35 31.82
CA LEU A 282 -35.84 -58.39 32.37
C LEU A 282 -35.81 -58.18 33.89
#